data_AF-A0AAU7JLR4-F1
#
_entry.id   AF-A0AAU7JLR4-F1
#
_cell.length_a   1.000
_cell.length_b   1.000
_cell.length_c   1.000
_cell.angle_alpha   90.00
_cell.angle_beta   90.00
_cell.angle_gamma   90.00
#
_symmetry.space_group_name_H-M   'P 1'
#
loop_
_entity.id
_entity.type
_entity.pdbx_description
1 polymer ?
#
loop_
_entity_poly.entity_id
_entity_poly.type
_entity_poly.pdbx_seq_one_letter_code
_entity_poly.pdbx_strand_id
1 'polypeptide(L)'
;MSAAGGPAPEDLLEGLGFVVAGRPVRRPPPRVEDLAVLSPTGRLAGQENGDDAYRAALLALGIESRRNSDETRLGRLWIRGDGGAWLFCGLLLQAHEPVHVSGRLEIGALTLEMGAGGASVRFDILRRDGAGARLLFAASVPFAVVTRERISGPRPHGPPMGHGGGFGGDGHGGGLRFRFFAAKLVLHAIATQGAAATPIEGKMAIPVSPDFTPDA
;
A
#
# COMPACT_ATOMS: atom_id res chain seq x y z
N MET A 1 -27.59 19.25 -24.61
CA MET A 1 -27.60 18.09 -23.69
C MET A 1 -26.15 17.67 -23.51
N SER A 2 -25.51 18.10 -22.43
CA SER A 2 -24.10 17.80 -22.17
C SER A 2 -24.01 16.41 -21.55
N ALA A 3 -23.31 15.47 -22.20
CA ALA A 3 -22.88 14.26 -21.52
C ALA A 3 -21.92 14.70 -20.42
N ALA A 4 -22.36 14.67 -19.16
CA ALA A 4 -21.54 14.98 -18.01
C ALA A 4 -20.51 13.86 -17.83
N GLY A 5 -19.45 13.89 -18.65
CA GLY A 5 -18.32 12.99 -18.54
C GLY A 5 -17.49 13.39 -17.32
N GLY A 6 -17.72 12.71 -16.20
CA GLY A 6 -16.81 12.79 -15.06
C GLY A 6 -15.39 12.34 -15.43
N PRO A 7 -14.38 12.56 -14.56
CA PRO A 7 -12.99 12.18 -14.83
C PRO A 7 -12.84 10.70 -15.24
N ALA A 8 -11.83 10.37 -16.05
CA ALA A 8 -11.60 8.97 -16.39
C ALA A 8 -11.26 8.16 -15.12
N PRO A 9 -11.56 6.84 -15.05
CA PRO A 9 -11.21 5.99 -13.92
C PRO A 9 -9.73 6.05 -13.54
N GLU A 10 -8.83 6.12 -14.52
CA GLU A 10 -7.39 6.28 -14.27
C GLU A 10 -7.08 7.64 -13.62
N ASP A 11 -7.76 8.70 -14.04
CA ASP A 11 -7.57 10.05 -13.49
C ASP A 11 -7.99 10.11 -12.01
N LEU A 12 -8.97 9.29 -11.60
CA LEU A 12 -9.37 9.12 -10.20
C LEU A 12 -8.26 8.44 -9.38
N LEU A 13 -7.64 7.37 -9.90
CA LEU A 13 -6.53 6.68 -9.22
C LEU A 13 -5.27 7.55 -9.13
N GLU A 14 -4.97 8.30 -10.18
CA GLU A 14 -3.88 9.28 -10.18
C GLU A 14 -4.12 10.40 -9.17
N GLY A 15 -5.36 10.88 -9.05
CA GLY A 15 -5.74 11.86 -8.03
C GLY A 15 -5.50 11.37 -6.60
N LEU A 16 -5.53 10.06 -6.38
CA LEU A 16 -5.19 9.40 -5.12
C LEU A 16 -3.68 9.16 -4.94
N GLY A 17 -2.84 9.57 -5.90
CA GLY A 17 -1.39 9.39 -5.86
C GLY A 17 -0.88 8.04 -6.36
N PHE A 18 -1.74 7.23 -6.98
CA PHE A 18 -1.32 5.97 -7.60
C PHE A 18 -0.84 6.21 -9.03
N VAL A 19 0.26 5.56 -9.40
CA VAL A 19 0.79 5.55 -10.76
C VAL A 19 0.07 4.46 -11.57
N VAL A 20 -0.59 4.87 -12.65
CA VAL A 20 -1.24 3.96 -13.61
C VAL A 20 -0.32 3.75 -14.81
N ALA A 21 -0.20 2.51 -15.28
CA ALA A 21 0.71 2.17 -16.37
C ALA A 21 0.38 2.94 -17.66
N GLY A 22 1.39 3.50 -18.32
CA GLY A 22 1.23 4.23 -19.58
C GLY A 22 0.67 5.64 -19.45
N ARG A 23 0.46 6.14 -18.23
CA ARG A 23 -0.05 7.49 -17.97
C ARG A 23 1.01 8.39 -17.30
N PRO A 24 1.00 9.71 -17.57
CA PRO A 24 1.85 10.66 -16.86
C PRO A 24 1.36 10.89 -15.43
N VAL A 25 2.27 11.04 -14.48
CA VAL A 25 1.93 11.31 -13.07
C VAL A 25 1.31 12.71 -12.94
N ARG A 26 0.09 12.78 -12.40
CA ARG A 26 -0.64 14.02 -12.17
C ARG A 26 -0.10 14.80 -10.96
N ARG A 27 -0.15 16.14 -11.02
CA ARG A 27 0.23 17.05 -9.94
C ARG A 27 -0.93 18.03 -9.64
N PRO A 28 -1.07 18.54 -8.40
CA PRO A 28 -0.25 18.22 -7.22
C PRO A 28 -0.53 16.80 -6.69
N PRO A 29 0.46 16.15 -6.05
CA PRO A 29 0.24 14.87 -5.40
C PRO A 29 -0.78 15.02 -4.25
N PRO A 30 -1.47 13.95 -3.83
CA PRO A 30 -2.32 13.99 -2.65
C PRO A 30 -1.49 14.31 -1.42
N ARG A 31 -2.13 14.88 -0.40
CA ARG A 31 -1.49 15.01 0.91
C ARG A 31 -1.36 13.62 1.53
N VAL A 32 -0.12 13.20 1.79
CA VAL A 32 0.19 11.93 2.44
C VAL A 32 0.55 12.19 3.90
N GLU A 33 0.00 11.38 4.80
CA GLU A 33 0.30 11.44 6.23
C GLU A 33 0.50 10.03 6.81
N ASP A 34 1.39 9.91 7.79
CA ASP A 34 1.51 8.70 8.61
C ASP A 34 0.67 8.84 9.88
N LEU A 35 -0.21 7.87 10.10
CA LEU A 35 -1.14 7.85 11.24
C LEU A 35 -0.75 6.70 12.17
N ALA A 36 -0.51 7.04 13.43
CA ALA A 36 -0.25 6.05 14.47
C ALA A 36 -1.58 5.47 15.00
N VAL A 37 -1.72 4.16 14.93
CA VAL A 37 -2.78 3.37 15.55
C VAL A 37 -2.28 2.98 16.93
N LEU A 38 -2.68 3.74 17.96
CA LEU A 38 -2.11 3.62 19.30
C LEU A 38 -2.75 2.50 20.13
N SER A 39 -4.05 2.28 19.95
CA SER A 39 -4.82 1.33 20.76
C SER A 39 -5.99 0.75 19.94
N PRO A 40 -5.77 -0.29 19.11
CA PRO A 40 -6.88 -0.93 18.42
C PRO A 40 -7.78 -1.61 19.46
N THR A 41 -9.01 -1.10 19.62
CA THR A 41 -9.96 -1.58 20.65
C THR A 41 -10.84 -2.73 20.18
N GLY A 42 -10.72 -3.13 18.90
CA GLY A 42 -11.51 -4.21 18.32
C GLY A 42 -10.85 -4.91 17.14
N ARG A 43 -11.29 -6.15 16.86
CA ARG A 43 -10.94 -6.85 15.62
C ARG A 43 -11.81 -6.31 14.49
N LEU A 44 -11.19 -5.66 13.52
CA LEU A 44 -11.81 -5.43 12.22
C LEU A 44 -11.86 -6.76 11.47
N ALA A 45 -13.01 -7.11 10.89
CA ALA A 45 -13.16 -8.34 10.12
C ALA A 45 -14.14 -8.16 8.95
N GLY A 46 -13.86 -8.85 7.84
CA GLY A 46 -14.75 -8.90 6.67
C GLY A 46 -14.81 -7.60 5.85
N GLN A 47 -15.83 -7.49 5.01
CA GLN A 47 -16.12 -6.32 4.18
C GLN A 47 -17.53 -5.83 4.52
N GLU A 48 -17.63 -4.62 5.07
CA GLU A 48 -18.90 -3.98 5.43
C GLU A 48 -18.84 -2.52 4.97
N ASN A 49 -19.92 -2.02 4.37
CA ASN A 49 -19.92 -0.70 3.74
C ASN A 49 -21.04 0.16 4.32
N GLY A 50 -20.84 1.47 4.27
CA GLY A 50 -21.76 2.46 4.81
C GLY A 50 -21.10 3.33 5.87
N ASP A 51 -21.68 4.50 6.11
CA ASP A 51 -21.07 5.52 6.97
C ASP A 51 -20.85 5.04 8.40
N ASP A 52 -21.79 4.26 8.95
CA ASP A 52 -21.70 3.75 10.32
C ASP A 52 -20.65 2.66 10.44
N ALA A 53 -20.59 1.72 9.49
CA ALA A 53 -19.57 0.66 9.47
C ALA A 53 -18.16 1.26 9.27
N TYR A 54 -18.02 2.26 8.40
CA TYR A 54 -16.76 2.98 8.20
C TYR A 54 -16.34 3.75 9.47
N ARG A 55 -17.27 4.49 10.09
CA ARG A 55 -16.99 5.24 11.32
C ARG A 55 -16.65 4.33 12.50
N ALA A 56 -17.36 3.21 12.65
CA ALA A 56 -17.06 2.21 13.66
C ALA A 56 -15.65 1.62 13.47
N ALA A 57 -15.24 1.40 12.23
CA ALA A 57 -13.90 0.91 11.94
C ALA A 57 -12.80 1.93 12.28
N LEU A 58 -13.01 3.21 11.97
CA LEU A 58 -12.08 4.27 12.40
C LEU A 58 -11.97 4.36 13.92
N LEU A 59 -13.11 4.30 14.62
CA LEU A 59 -13.16 4.31 16.08
C LEU A 59 -12.41 3.12 16.68
N ALA A 60 -12.57 1.91 16.09
CA ALA A 60 -11.87 0.72 16.52
C ALA A 60 -10.35 0.82 16.35
N LEU A 61 -9.88 1.63 15.39
CA LEU A 61 -8.45 1.95 15.19
C LEU A 61 -7.98 3.14 16.05
N GLY A 62 -8.86 3.78 16.82
CA GLY A 62 -8.54 5.00 17.55
C GLY A 62 -8.25 6.19 16.62
N ILE A 63 -8.75 6.14 15.38
CA ILE A 63 -8.59 7.22 14.39
C ILE A 63 -9.82 8.11 14.47
N GLU A 64 -9.61 9.39 14.75
CA GLU A 64 -10.70 10.36 14.70
C GLU A 64 -11.18 10.55 13.25
N SER A 65 -12.50 10.39 13.06
CA SER A 65 -13.13 10.70 11.78
C SER A 65 -13.01 12.20 11.51
N ARG A 66 -12.12 12.58 10.60
CA ARG A 66 -12.04 13.97 10.13
C ARG A 66 -13.27 14.33 9.30
N ARG A 67 -13.69 15.61 9.40
CA ARG A 67 -14.74 16.16 8.52
C ARG A 67 -14.31 16.06 7.06
N ASN A 68 -15.28 16.12 6.15
CA ASN A 68 -15.02 16.19 4.72
C ASN A 68 -14.05 17.35 4.49
N SER A 69 -12.89 17.02 3.93
CA SER A 69 -11.88 17.98 3.51
C SER A 69 -12.04 18.12 2.01
N ASP A 70 -11.91 19.34 1.50
CA ASP A 70 -11.92 19.58 0.05
C ASP A 70 -10.63 19.08 -0.65
N GLU A 71 -9.83 18.30 0.05
CA GLU A 71 -8.49 17.87 -0.36
C GLU A 71 -8.41 16.35 -0.34
N THR A 72 -7.85 15.77 -1.40
CA THR A 72 -7.53 14.35 -1.46
C THR A 72 -6.35 14.02 -0.55
N ARG A 73 -6.55 13.05 0.34
CA ARG A 73 -5.62 12.65 1.38
C ARG A 73 -5.42 11.14 1.38
N LEU A 74 -4.22 10.75 1.77
CA LEU A 74 -3.83 9.37 1.94
C LEU A 74 -3.14 9.21 3.30
N GLY A 75 -3.81 8.49 4.20
CA GLY A 75 -3.30 8.13 5.52
C GLY A 75 -2.68 6.74 5.49
N ARG A 76 -1.39 6.64 5.75
CA ARG A 76 -0.68 5.37 5.96
C ARG A 76 -0.81 4.98 7.42
N LEU A 77 -1.36 3.80 7.70
CA LEU A 77 -1.64 3.39 9.07
C LEU A 77 -0.50 2.52 9.61
N TRP A 78 0.01 2.90 10.79
CA TRP A 78 1.12 2.25 11.45
C TRP A 78 0.78 1.91 12.89
N ILE A 79 1.15 0.72 13.33
CA ILE A 79 0.99 0.27 14.73
C ILE A 79 2.34 -0.13 15.31
N ARG A 80 2.49 0.05 16.62
CA ARG A 80 3.68 -0.40 17.35
C ARG A 80 3.56 -1.90 17.63
N GLY A 81 4.51 -2.70 17.14
CA GLY A 81 4.61 -4.12 17.48
C GLY A 81 5.31 -4.37 18.82
N ASP A 82 5.27 -5.61 19.29
CA ASP A 82 5.78 -6.03 20.62
C ASP A 82 7.27 -5.74 20.85
N GLY A 83 8.07 -5.67 19.77
CA GLY A 83 9.48 -5.30 19.83
C GLY A 83 9.78 -3.80 19.70
N GLY A 84 8.74 -2.95 19.71
CA GLY A 84 8.89 -1.53 19.43
C GLY A 84 9.24 -1.22 17.97
N ALA A 85 9.00 -2.13 17.03
CA ALA A 85 9.06 -1.81 15.60
C ALA A 85 7.73 -1.20 15.14
N TRP A 86 7.78 -0.32 14.14
CA TRP A 86 6.56 0.12 13.45
C TRP A 86 6.16 -0.94 12.41
N LEU A 87 4.90 -1.35 12.46
CA LEU A 87 4.29 -2.27 11.52
C LEU A 87 3.26 -1.51 10.70
N PHE A 88 3.25 -1.74 9.39
CA PHE A 88 2.22 -1.22 8.52
C PHE A 88 0.96 -2.05 8.70
N CYS A 89 -0.19 -1.40 8.91
CA CYS A 89 -1.46 -2.08 9.15
C CYS A 89 -2.57 -1.67 8.19
N GLY A 90 -2.40 -0.62 7.39
CA GLY A 90 -3.49 -0.18 6.52
C GLY A 90 -3.25 1.10 5.75
N LEU A 91 -4.25 1.44 4.93
CA LEU A 91 -4.32 2.64 4.13
C LEU A 91 -5.72 3.26 4.27
N LEU A 92 -5.75 4.54 4.58
CA LEU A 92 -6.93 5.39 4.59
C LEU A 92 -6.90 6.27 3.34
N LEU A 93 -7.90 6.13 2.48
CA LEU A 93 -8.08 6.97 1.31
C LEU A 93 -9.25 7.91 1.55
N GLN A 94 -9.04 9.20 1.34
CA GLN A 94 -10.09 10.19 1.34
C GLN A 94 -9.96 11.06 0.09
N ALA A 95 -10.94 10.98 -0.80
CA ALA A 95 -10.98 11.78 -2.01
C ALA A 95 -11.99 12.94 -1.89
N HIS A 96 -11.74 14.01 -2.66
CA HIS A 96 -12.71 15.10 -2.82
C HIS A 96 -14.00 14.64 -3.51
N GLU A 97 -13.88 13.75 -4.49
CA GLU A 97 -15.02 13.15 -5.20
C GLU A 97 -15.07 11.64 -4.94
N PRO A 98 -16.25 10.99 -5.06
CA PRO A 98 -16.36 9.54 -5.02
C PRO A 98 -15.40 8.85 -6.00
N VAL A 99 -14.48 8.05 -5.45
CA VAL A 99 -13.53 7.24 -6.23
C VAL A 99 -14.02 5.82 -6.43
N HIS A 100 -14.90 5.33 -5.55
CA HIS A 100 -15.59 4.07 -5.71
C HIS A 100 -17.04 4.35 -6.12
N VAL A 101 -17.34 4.17 -7.40
CA VAL A 101 -18.67 4.38 -7.99
C VAL A 101 -19.07 3.14 -8.77
N SER A 102 -20.11 2.45 -8.30
CA SER A 102 -20.63 1.25 -8.96
C SER A 102 -20.96 1.52 -10.43
N GLY A 103 -20.54 0.60 -11.30
CA GLY A 103 -20.70 0.76 -12.75
C GLY A 103 -19.80 1.82 -13.40
N ARG A 104 -18.82 2.39 -12.67
CA ARG A 104 -17.80 3.28 -13.23
C ARG A 104 -16.39 2.88 -12.79
N LEU A 105 -16.15 2.83 -11.48
CA LEU A 105 -14.88 2.43 -10.89
C LEU A 105 -15.14 1.71 -9.57
N GLU A 106 -14.89 0.42 -9.53
CA GLU A 106 -15.06 -0.41 -8.36
C GLU A 106 -13.69 -0.84 -7.83
N ILE A 107 -13.29 -0.24 -6.71
CA ILE A 107 -12.04 -0.57 -6.03
C ILE A 107 -12.27 -1.84 -5.20
N GLY A 108 -11.54 -2.91 -5.50
CA GLY A 108 -11.79 -4.24 -4.95
C GLY A 108 -10.74 -4.74 -3.95
N ALA A 109 -9.46 -4.45 -4.18
CA ALA A 109 -8.40 -4.95 -3.30
C ALA A 109 -7.19 -4.02 -3.24
N LEU A 110 -6.48 -4.10 -2.13
CA LEU A 110 -5.16 -3.52 -1.95
C LEU A 110 -4.19 -4.67 -1.63
N THR A 111 -3.01 -4.61 -2.21
CA THR A 111 -1.91 -5.54 -1.92
C THR A 111 -0.62 -4.76 -1.71
N LEU A 112 0.27 -5.26 -0.86
CA LEU A 112 1.64 -4.78 -0.72
C LEU A 112 2.58 -5.79 -1.37
N GLU A 113 3.35 -5.36 -2.35
CA GLU A 113 4.47 -6.10 -2.92
C GLU A 113 5.76 -5.65 -2.23
N MET A 114 6.50 -6.60 -1.65
CA MET A 114 7.78 -6.33 -0.99
C MET A 114 8.75 -7.52 -1.08
N GLY A 115 10.03 -7.28 -0.78
CA GLY A 115 11.09 -8.28 -0.90
C GLY A 115 11.49 -8.63 -2.34
N ALA A 116 12.56 -9.40 -2.48
CA ALA A 116 13.10 -9.88 -3.76
C ALA A 116 12.24 -10.99 -4.38
N GLY A 117 11.65 -11.83 -3.53
CA GLY A 117 10.72 -12.88 -3.94
C GLY A 117 9.33 -12.38 -4.33
N GLY A 118 9.07 -11.07 -4.22
CA GLY A 118 7.75 -10.49 -4.49
C GLY A 118 6.69 -10.96 -3.49
N ALA A 119 7.06 -11.06 -2.20
CA ALA A 119 6.10 -11.37 -1.16
C ALA A 119 4.93 -10.38 -1.25
N SER A 120 3.73 -10.92 -1.46
CA SER A 120 2.51 -10.14 -1.59
C SER A 120 1.68 -10.30 -0.32
N VAL A 121 1.38 -9.19 0.34
CA VAL A 121 0.47 -9.17 1.48
C VAL A 121 -0.84 -8.54 1.04
N ARG A 122 -1.95 -9.24 1.30
CA ARG A 122 -3.29 -8.75 1.01
C ARG A 122 -3.86 -8.03 2.23
N PHE A 123 -4.51 -6.89 1.99
CA PHE A 123 -5.36 -6.25 2.97
C PHE A 123 -6.74 -6.93 2.91
N ASP A 124 -7.07 -7.65 3.96
CA ASP A 124 -8.26 -8.51 4.06
C ASP A 124 -9.48 -7.78 4.65
N ILE A 125 -9.29 -6.56 5.14
CA ILE A 125 -10.36 -5.68 5.60
C ILE A 125 -10.51 -4.53 4.61
N LEU A 126 -11.72 -4.36 4.10
CA LEU A 126 -12.14 -3.20 3.31
C LEU A 126 -13.38 -2.58 3.96
N ARG A 127 -13.34 -1.27 4.18
CA ARG A 127 -14.49 -0.45 4.57
C ARG A 127 -14.62 0.73 3.63
N ARG A 128 -15.85 1.14 3.38
CA ARG A 128 -16.17 2.29 2.54
C ARG A 128 -17.31 3.08 3.16
N ASP A 129 -17.27 4.40 3.01
CA ASP A 129 -18.42 5.24 3.31
C ASP A 129 -19.58 5.01 2.30
N GLY A 130 -20.74 5.59 2.59
CA GLY A 130 -21.92 5.50 1.74
C GLY A 130 -21.70 6.20 0.39
N ALA A 131 -20.91 7.27 0.37
CA ALA A 131 -20.62 8.06 -0.82
C ALA A 131 -19.56 7.43 -1.75
N GLY A 132 -18.73 6.52 -1.25
CA GLY A 132 -17.59 5.97 -2.01
C GLY A 132 -16.41 6.92 -2.16
N ALA A 133 -16.37 7.99 -1.37
CA ALA A 133 -15.27 8.96 -1.33
C ALA A 133 -14.18 8.56 -0.34
N ARG A 134 -14.50 7.68 0.62
CA ARG A 134 -13.60 7.27 1.68
C ARG A 134 -13.49 5.76 1.74
N LEU A 135 -12.26 5.27 1.78
CA LEU A 135 -11.95 3.85 1.84
C LEU A 135 -10.91 3.59 2.93
N LEU A 136 -11.10 2.52 3.68
CA LEU A 136 -10.13 1.99 4.61
C LEU A 136 -9.77 0.58 4.17
N PHE A 137 -8.49 0.37 3.88
CA PHE A 137 -7.88 -0.93 3.74
C PHE A 137 -7.10 -1.23 5.01
N ALA A 138 -7.32 -2.39 5.62
CA ALA A 138 -6.53 -2.82 6.77
C ALA A 138 -6.14 -4.29 6.64
N ALA A 139 -5.02 -4.64 7.26
CA ALA A 139 -4.57 -6.00 7.42
C ALA A 139 -4.96 -6.47 8.82
N SER A 140 -5.61 -7.63 8.93
CA SER A 140 -5.91 -8.27 10.22
C SER A 140 -4.65 -8.66 10.99
N VAL A 141 -3.54 -8.84 10.27
CA VAL A 141 -2.20 -9.07 10.80
C VAL A 141 -1.25 -7.99 10.26
N PRO A 142 -0.88 -6.99 11.07
CA PRO A 142 0.11 -5.98 10.71
C PRO A 142 1.48 -6.60 10.40
N PHE A 143 2.25 -5.97 9.52
CA PHE A 143 3.52 -6.53 9.04
C PHE A 143 4.63 -5.47 8.94
N ALA A 144 5.87 -5.91 9.03
CA ALA A 144 7.03 -5.05 8.80
C ALA A 144 7.26 -4.86 7.30
N VAL A 145 7.45 -3.62 6.86
CA VAL A 145 7.78 -3.31 5.47
C VAL A 145 9.26 -3.59 5.23
N VAL A 146 9.57 -4.51 4.33
CA VAL A 146 10.95 -4.92 4.03
C VAL A 146 11.35 -4.56 2.60
N THR A 147 12.46 -3.83 2.46
CA THR A 147 13.04 -3.43 1.16
C THR A 147 14.35 -4.16 0.85
N ARG A 148 14.85 -4.95 1.79
CA ARG A 148 16.09 -5.70 1.71
C ARG A 148 15.80 -7.18 1.92
N GLU A 149 16.23 -8.00 0.98
CA GLU A 149 16.23 -9.45 1.16
C GLU A 149 17.65 -10.00 1.02
N ARG A 150 18.01 -10.94 1.89
CA ARG A 150 19.27 -11.67 1.82
C ARG A 150 19.14 -12.71 0.71
N ILE A 151 20.03 -12.67 -0.26
CA ILE A 151 20.04 -13.66 -1.34
C ILE A 151 21.26 -14.54 -1.17
N SER A 152 21.02 -15.84 -1.10
CA SER A 152 22.05 -16.86 -1.23
C SER A 152 22.41 -16.99 -2.72
N GLY A 153 23.52 -16.39 -3.14
CA GLY A 153 24.05 -16.58 -4.49
C GLY A 153 25.07 -17.72 -4.53
N PRO A 154 25.17 -18.50 -5.62
CA PRO A 154 26.33 -19.35 -5.85
C PRO A 154 27.58 -18.46 -5.88
N ARG A 155 28.67 -18.91 -5.24
CA ARG A 155 29.98 -18.26 -5.40
C ARG A 155 30.27 -18.19 -6.90
N PRO A 156 30.77 -17.05 -7.43
CA PRO A 156 31.31 -17.08 -8.78
C PRO A 156 32.39 -18.16 -8.79
N HIS A 157 32.21 -19.20 -9.61
CA HIS A 157 33.29 -20.11 -9.94
C HIS A 157 34.35 -19.23 -10.60
N GLY A 158 35.36 -18.84 -9.83
CA GLY A 158 36.58 -18.32 -10.42
C GLY A 158 37.09 -19.36 -11.41
N PRO A 159 37.76 -18.94 -12.51
CA PRO A 159 38.36 -19.89 -13.43
C PRO A 159 39.28 -20.83 -12.64
N PRO A 160 39.42 -22.10 -13.06
CA PRO A 160 40.35 -23.02 -12.40
C PRO A 160 41.77 -22.44 -12.53
N MET A 161 42.22 -21.75 -11.49
CA MET A 161 43.61 -21.35 -11.37
C MET A 161 44.41 -22.62 -11.15
N GLY A 162 45.29 -22.89 -12.12
CA GLY A 162 46.16 -24.04 -12.13
C GLY A 162 46.95 -24.20 -10.83
N HIS A 163 47.22 -25.46 -10.53
CA HIS A 163 48.05 -25.99 -9.46
C HIS A 163 49.12 -25.04 -8.88
N GLY A 164 48.98 -24.75 -7.59
CA GLY A 164 50.05 -24.29 -6.71
C GLY A 164 49.64 -24.61 -5.28
N GLY A 165 50.40 -25.47 -4.60
CA GLY A 165 49.99 -26.14 -3.37
C GLY A 165 49.97 -25.28 -2.11
N GLY A 166 49.42 -25.86 -1.04
CA GLY A 166 49.77 -25.52 0.34
C GLY A 166 48.68 -24.88 1.19
N PHE A 167 48.20 -25.68 2.15
CA PHE A 167 47.78 -25.31 3.51
C PHE A 167 46.65 -24.29 3.75
N GLY A 168 45.53 -24.83 4.28
CA GLY A 168 45.08 -24.50 5.63
C GLY A 168 44.37 -23.15 5.80
N GLY A 169 43.04 -23.17 5.69
CA GLY A 169 42.19 -22.08 6.16
C GLY A 169 40.80 -22.21 5.60
N ASP A 170 39.93 -22.92 6.31
CA ASP A 170 38.48 -23.01 6.04
C ASP A 170 37.80 -21.66 6.34
N GLY A 171 38.18 -20.63 5.58
CA GLY A 171 37.50 -19.35 5.53
C GLY A 171 36.24 -19.48 4.69
N HIS A 172 35.16 -19.98 5.29
CA HIS A 172 33.80 -19.87 4.77
C HIS A 172 33.29 -18.41 4.79
N GLY A 173 34.01 -17.50 4.12
CA GLY A 173 33.55 -16.16 3.80
C GLY A 173 32.59 -16.22 2.62
N GLY A 174 31.34 -16.62 2.84
CA GLY A 174 30.25 -16.41 1.89
C GLY A 174 29.84 -14.95 1.94
N GLY A 175 30.28 -14.14 0.96
CA GLY A 175 29.93 -12.73 0.91
C GLY A 175 28.41 -12.54 0.91
N LEU A 176 27.90 -11.89 1.96
CA LEU A 176 26.49 -11.53 2.07
C LEU A 176 26.12 -10.59 0.92
N ARG A 177 25.25 -11.04 0.02
CA ARG A 177 24.66 -10.20 -1.03
C ARG A 177 23.24 -9.84 -0.64
N PHE A 178 22.92 -8.55 -0.72
CA PHE A 178 21.58 -8.04 -0.54
C PHE A 178 21.09 -7.48 -1.87
N ARG A 179 19.82 -7.70 -2.19
CA ARG A 179 19.14 -6.91 -3.22
C ARG A 179 18.14 -5.97 -2.55
N PHE A 180 18.03 -4.79 -3.12
CA PHE A 180 17.13 -3.73 -2.67
C PHE A 180 15.94 -3.65 -3.61
N PHE A 181 14.74 -3.51 -3.04
CA PHE A 181 13.47 -3.38 -3.74
C PHE A 181 12.66 -2.28 -3.08
N ALA A 182 12.00 -1.46 -3.88
CA ALA A 182 11.00 -0.54 -3.35
C ALA A 182 9.74 -1.33 -3.01
N ALA A 183 9.27 -1.24 -1.76
CA ALA A 183 7.97 -1.77 -1.37
C ALA A 183 6.86 -0.92 -2.02
N LYS A 184 5.85 -1.58 -2.59
CA LYS A 184 4.82 -0.92 -3.39
C LYS A 184 3.44 -1.43 -3.03
N LEU A 185 2.53 -0.51 -2.77
CA LEU A 185 1.11 -0.81 -2.77
C LEU A 185 0.61 -0.90 -4.21
N VAL A 186 -0.18 -1.94 -4.47
CA VAL A 186 -0.91 -2.13 -5.71
C VAL A 186 -2.40 -2.14 -5.38
N LEU A 187 -3.09 -1.12 -5.87
CA LEU A 187 -4.53 -0.98 -5.77
C LEU A 187 -5.18 -1.58 -7.01
N HIS A 188 -6.06 -2.55 -6.79
CA HIS A 188 -6.76 -3.29 -7.82
C HIS A 188 -8.19 -2.76 -7.95
N ALA A 189 -8.53 -2.29 -9.14
CA ALA A 189 -9.85 -1.77 -9.42
C ALA A 189 -10.39 -2.31 -10.75
N ILE A 190 -11.71 -2.28 -10.89
CA ILE A 190 -12.42 -2.61 -12.12
C ILE A 190 -13.08 -1.32 -12.62
N ALA A 191 -12.66 -0.86 -13.79
CA ALA A 191 -13.33 0.24 -14.48
C ALA A 191 -14.40 -0.32 -15.40
N THR A 192 -15.58 0.28 -15.34
CA THR A 192 -16.68 -0.03 -16.25
C THR A 192 -16.94 1.21 -17.08
N GLN A 193 -16.61 1.13 -18.37
CA GLN A 193 -16.93 2.17 -19.35
C GLN A 193 -17.85 1.56 -20.40
N GLY A 194 -19.14 1.89 -20.34
CA GLY A 194 -20.16 1.26 -21.18
C GLY A 194 -20.42 -0.19 -20.77
N ALA A 195 -20.30 -1.14 -21.70
CA ALA A 195 -20.62 -2.56 -21.47
C ALA A 195 -19.41 -3.43 -21.07
N ALA A 196 -18.19 -2.89 -21.08
CA ALA A 196 -16.97 -3.65 -20.82
C ALA A 196 -16.37 -3.30 -19.46
N ALA A 197 -16.09 -4.32 -18.65
CA ALA A 197 -15.32 -4.22 -17.42
C ALA A 197 -13.84 -4.44 -17.74
N THR A 198 -12.99 -3.49 -17.36
CA THR A 198 -11.55 -3.51 -17.61
C THR A 198 -10.79 -3.41 -16.28
N PRO A 199 -9.86 -4.34 -15.98
CA PRO A 199 -9.04 -4.23 -14.79
C PRO A 199 -8.05 -3.07 -14.92
N ILE A 200 -7.90 -2.30 -13.85
CA ILE A 200 -6.93 -1.21 -13.74
C ILE A 200 -6.14 -1.39 -12.45
N GLU A 201 -4.81 -1.20 -12.55
CA GLU A 201 -3.91 -1.20 -11.41
C GLU A 201 -3.31 0.20 -11.20
N GLY A 202 -3.34 0.65 -9.95
CA GLY A 202 -2.59 1.80 -9.49
C GLY A 202 -1.45 1.37 -8.57
N LYS A 203 -0.25 1.91 -8.74
CA LYS A 203 0.94 1.56 -7.93
C LYS A 203 1.46 2.75 -7.15
N MET A 204 1.79 2.57 -5.88
CA MET A 204 2.33 3.62 -5.02
C MET A 204 3.47 3.07 -4.15
N ALA A 205 4.59 3.80 -4.06
CA ALA A 205 5.69 3.43 -3.19
C ALA A 205 5.34 3.68 -1.71
N ILE A 206 5.78 2.79 -0.83
CA ILE A 206 5.60 2.92 0.63
C ILE A 206 6.97 2.96 1.33
N PRO A 207 7.17 3.86 2.31
CA PRO A 207 8.41 3.90 3.08
C PRO A 207 8.51 2.69 4.01
N VAL A 208 9.74 2.37 4.44
CA VAL A 208 10.00 1.27 5.39
C VAL A 208 9.59 1.59 6.83
N SER A 209 9.42 2.87 7.14
CA SER A 209 9.07 3.39 8.45
C SER A 209 8.15 4.60 8.29
N PRO A 210 7.27 4.86 9.27
CA PRO A 210 6.50 6.09 9.28
C PRO A 210 7.42 7.30 9.41
N ASP A 211 7.02 8.37 8.74
CA ASP A 211 7.49 9.73 8.92
C ASP A 211 6.35 10.52 9.60
N PHE A 212 6.28 10.40 10.92
CA PHE A 212 5.35 11.23 11.68
C PHE A 212 5.87 12.65 11.61
N THR A 213 5.19 13.49 10.81
CA THR A 213 5.34 14.94 10.93
C THR A 213 5.19 15.29 12.40
N PRO A 214 6.22 15.83 13.08
CA PRO A 214 6.03 16.39 14.41
C PRO A 214 4.97 17.48 14.24
N ASP A 215 3.93 17.44 15.08
CA ASP A 215 2.76 18.31 15.00
C ASP A 215 3.11 19.73 14.53
N ALA A 216 2.52 20.12 13.40
CA ALA A 216 2.51 21.51 12.93
C ALA A 216 1.36 22.27 13.59
#